data_AF-A0A4P5W343-F1
#
_entry.id   AF-A0A4P5W343-F1
#
_cell.length_a   1.000
_cell.length_b   1.000
_cell.length_c   1.000
_cell.angle_alpha   90.00
_cell.angle_beta   90.00
_cell.angle_gamma   90.00
#
_symmetry.space_group_name_H-M   'P 1'
#
loop_
_entity.id
_entity.type
_entity.pdbx_description
1 polymer ?
#
loop_
_entity_poly.entity_id
_entity_poly.type
_entity_poly.pdbx_seq_one_letter_code
_entity_poly.pdbx_strand_id
1 'polypeptide(L)' 'MPHDTFVLPLLDADEAAALLNIPRATLDSWLATGRVLVPHLRLSAKTIRFDRRELDVWIRERSAAATAALAERRSRRAR' A
#
# COMPACT_ATOMS: atom_id res chain seq x y z
N MET A 1 -21.52 -7.92 17.22
CA MET A 1 -20.52 -7.46 18.20
C MET A 1 -20.09 -6.06 17.81
N PRO A 2 -20.41 -4.99 18.55
CA PRO A 2 -19.87 -3.68 18.24
C PRO A 2 -18.52 -3.52 18.96
N HIS A 3 -17.46 -3.29 18.18
CA HIS A 3 -16.15 -2.90 18.70
C HIS A 3 -16.07 -1.37 18.57
N ASP A 4 -16.64 -0.64 19.53
CA ASP A 4 -16.43 0.81 19.64
C ASP A 4 -15.45 1.07 20.78
N THR A 5 -14.16 1.21 20.47
CA THR A 5 -13.20 1.81 21.41
C THR A 5 -11.98 2.35 20.64
N PHE A 6 -12.02 3.64 20.29
CA PHE A 6 -10.89 4.46 19.82
C PHE A 6 -10.12 3.93 18.60
N VAL A 7 -10.75 4.07 17.43
CA VAL A 7 -10.30 3.53 16.14
C VAL A 7 -9.21 4.41 15.51
N LEU A 8 -7.94 4.14 15.80
CA LEU A 8 -6.90 4.34 14.78
C LEU A 8 -7.09 3.19 13.77
N PRO A 9 -7.45 3.45 12.50
CA PRO A 9 -7.94 2.43 11.58
C PRO A 9 -6.76 1.60 11.04
N LEU A 10 -6.20 0.78 11.92
CA LEU A 10 -5.18 -0.19 11.59
C LEU A 10 -5.86 -1.35 10.87
N LEU A 11 -5.81 -1.27 9.55
CA LEU A 11 -6.37 -2.25 8.64
C LEU A 11 -5.67 -3.58 8.85
N ASP A 12 -6.45 -4.66 8.81
CA ASP A 12 -5.87 -5.97 8.54
C ASP A 12 -5.46 -6.07 7.07
N ALA A 13 -4.90 -7.22 6.73
CA ALA A 13 -4.29 -7.41 5.42
C ALA A 13 -5.32 -7.66 4.30
N ASP A 14 -6.54 -8.11 4.62
CA ASP A 14 -7.64 -8.20 3.67
C ASP A 14 -8.22 -6.81 3.39
N GLU A 15 -8.40 -6.00 4.43
CA GLU A 15 -8.82 -4.60 4.28
C GLU A 15 -7.79 -3.78 3.49
N ALA A 16 -6.50 -3.95 3.76
CA ALA A 16 -5.43 -3.30 3.00
C ALA A 16 -5.38 -3.76 1.54
N ALA A 17 -5.58 -5.05 1.27
CA ALA A 17 -5.63 -5.58 -0.09
C ALA A 17 -6.83 -5.02 -0.87
N ALA A 18 -8.01 -4.94 -0.22
CA ALA A 18 -9.20 -4.34 -0.79
C ALA A 18 -9.01 -2.85 -1.10
N LEU A 19 -8.38 -2.10 -0.19
CA LEU A 19 -8.02 -0.70 -0.39
C LEU A 19 -7.12 -0.51 -1.60
N LEU A 20 -6.10 -1.36 -1.74
CA LEU A 20 -5.15 -1.34 -2.85
C LEU A 20 -5.74 -1.92 -4.15
N ASN A 21 -6.95 -2.49 -4.09
CA ASN A 21 -7.61 -3.20 -5.18
C ASN A 21 -6.71 -4.30 -5.80
N ILE A 22 -6.08 -5.10 -4.95
CA ILE A 22 -5.24 -6.24 -5.35
C ILE A 22 -5.69 -7.51 -4.63
N PRO A 23 -5.39 -8.71 -5.17
CA PRO A 23 -5.60 -9.95 -4.45
C PRO A 23 -4.78 -10.00 -3.15
N ARG A 24 -5.36 -10.54 -2.07
CA ARG A 24 -4.68 -10.74 -0.78
C ARG A 24 -3.33 -11.46 -0.91
N ALA A 25 -3.28 -12.49 -1.75
CA ALA A 25 -2.06 -13.25 -2.04
C ALA A 25 -0.95 -12.41 -2.69
N THR A 26 -1.32 -11.40 -3.49
CA THR A 26 -0.36 -10.46 -4.07
C THR A 26 0.25 -9.58 -2.98
N LEU A 27 -0.57 -9.09 -2.04
CA LEU A 27 -0.07 -8.34 -0.88
C LEU A 27 0.87 -9.19 -0.03
N ASP A 28 0.53 -10.45 0.25
CA ASP A 28 1.43 -11.37 0.98
C ASP A 28 2.76 -11.58 0.26
N SER A 29 2.72 -11.78 -1.06
CA SER A 29 3.94 -11.90 -1.87
C SER A 29 4.80 -10.64 -1.80
N TRP A 30 4.20 -9.45 -1.79
CA TRP A 30 4.95 -8.20 -1.62
C TRP A 30 5.63 -8.10 -0.26
N LEU A 31 4.92 -8.45 0.81
CA LEU A 31 5.48 -8.47 2.18
C LEU A 31 6.60 -9.50 2.33
N ALA A 32 6.44 -10.68 1.73
CA ALA A 32 7.42 -11.76 1.83
C ALA A 32 8.67 -11.51 0.98
N THR A 33 8.51 -10.96 -0.23
CA THR A 33 9.62 -10.75 -1.17
C THR A 33 10.32 -9.41 -1.01
N GLY A 34 9.66 -8.43 -0.38
CA GLY A 34 10.14 -7.06 -0.32
C GLY A 34 10.22 -6.35 -1.67
N ARG A 35 9.71 -6.96 -2.76
CA ARG A 35 9.74 -6.38 -4.11
C ARG A 35 8.99 -5.05 -4.18
N VAL A 36 7.94 -4.92 -3.37
CA VAL A 36 7.17 -3.70 -3.22
C VAL A 36 7.13 -3.36 -1.74
N LEU A 37 7.80 -2.27 -1.36
CA LEU A 37 7.79 -1.76 0.00
C LEU A 37 6.46 -1.05 0.25
N VAL A 38 5.53 -1.78 0.87
CA VAL A 38 4.25 -1.26 1.37
C VAL A 38 4.41 -0.88 2.85
N PRO A 39 3.98 0.32 3.28
CA PRO A 39 3.99 0.71 4.69
C PRO A 39 3.16 -0.27 5.52
N HIS A 40 3.77 -0.86 6.54
CA HIS A 40 3.08 -1.81 7.42
C HIS A 40 3.70 -1.79 8.82
N LEU A 41 2.87 -2.13 9.80
CA LEU A 41 3.24 -2.27 11.19
C LEU A 41 3.26 -3.76 11.54
N ARG A 42 4.45 -4.27 11.83
CA ARG A 42 4.61 -5.64 12.31
C ARG A 42 4.51 -5.65 13.83
N LEU A 43 3.36 -6.10 14.34
CA LEU A 43 3.10 -6.19 15.79
C LEU A 43 3.61 -7.52 16.38
N SER A 44 3.71 -8.56 15.55
CA SER A 44 4.26 -9.87 15.93
C SER A 44 4.77 -10.61 14.70
N ALA A 45 5.36 -11.79 14.89
CA ALA A 45 5.77 -12.67 13.81
C ALA A 45 4.63 -12.98 12.83
N LYS A 46 3.40 -13.10 13.34
CA LYS A 46 2.18 -13.47 12.59
C LYS A 46 1.17 -12.33 12.39
N THR A 47 1.38 -11.20 13.05
CA THR A 47 0.40 -10.10 13.07
C THR A 47 1.00 -8.87 12.41
N ILE A 48 0.42 -8.52 11.26
CA ILE A 48 0.76 -7.32 10.49
C ILE A 48 -0.50 -6.47 10.38
N ARG A 49 -0.33 -5.16 10.51
CA ARG A 49 -1.39 -4.16 10.39
C ARG A 49 -0.94 -3.04 9.47
N PHE A 50 -1.90 -2.30 8.93
CA PHE A 50 -1.61 -1.20 8.02
C PHE A 50 -2.32 0.06 8.48
N ASP A 51 -1.58 1.16 8.57
CA ASP A 51 -2.22 2.45 8.77
C ASP A 51 -2.85 2.91 7.44
N ARG A 52 -4.16 3.19 7.49
CA ARG A 52 -4.92 3.68 6.33
C ARG A 52 -4.29 4.93 5.70
N ARG A 53 -3.88 5.90 6.54
CA ARG A 53 -3.37 7.20 6.07
C ARG A 53 -2.02 7.04 5.41
N GLU A 54 -1.14 6.22 5.99
CA GLU A 54 0.15 5.90 5.37
C GLU A 54 -0.02 5.20 4.02
N LEU A 55 -0.96 4.25 3.94
CA LEU A 55 -1.31 3.61 2.66
C LEU A 55 -1.82 4.61 1.62
N ASP A 56 -2.73 5.51 2.01
CA ASP A 56 -3.24 6.55 1.10
C ASP A 56 -2.13 7.49 0.61
N VAL A 57 -1.21 7.90 1.48
CA VAL A 57 -0.03 8.71 1.12
C VAL A 57 0.85 7.95 0.13
N TRP A 58 1.16 6.70 0.44
CA TRP A 58 2.00 5.84 -0.40
C TRP A 58 1.42 5.63 -1.81
N ILE A 59 0.10 5.45 -1.93
CA ILE A 59 -0.58 5.35 -3.24
C ILE A 59 -0.38 6.63 -4.04
N ARG A 60 -0.56 7.80 -3.41
CA ARG A 60 -0.42 9.10 -4.07
C ARG A 60 1.01 9.32 -4.57
N GLU A 61 2.01 9.00 -3.75
CA GLU A 61 3.41 9.12 -4.13
C GLU A 61 3.79 8.20 -5.29
N ARG A 62 3.33 6.94 -5.27
CA ARG A 62 3.57 6.00 -6.37
C ARG A 62 2.90 6.43 -7.67
N SER A 63 1.68 6.96 -7.59
CA SER A 63 0.97 7.49 -8.75
C SER A 63 1.67 8.72 -9.34
N ALA A 64 2.14 9.63 -8.48
CA ALA A 64 2.90 10.81 -8.90
C ALA A 64 4.22 10.42 -9.59
N ALA A 65 4.97 9.47 -9.01
CA ALA A 65 6.20 8.95 -9.61
C ALA A 65 5.97 8.29 -10.98
N ALA A 66 4.92 7.47 -11.11
CA ALA A 66 4.55 6.85 -12.38
C ALA A 66 4.18 7.90 -13.45
N THR A 67 3.43 8.92 -13.06
CA THR A 67 3.03 10.02 -13.94
C THR A 67 4.25 10.83 -14.42
N ALA A 68 5.16 11.17 -13.51
CA ALA A 68 6.40 11.88 -13.83
C ALA A 68 7.29 11.08 -14.81
N ALA A 69 7.48 9.78 -14.54
CA ALA A 69 8.25 8.90 -15.43
C ALA A 69 7.63 8.80 -16.84
N LEU A 70 6.30 8.79 -16.95
CA LEU A 70 5.62 8.79 -18.25
C LEU A 70 5.81 10.11 -18.99
N ALA A 71 5.71 11.25 -18.29
CA ALA A 71 5.93 12.57 -18.88
C ALA A 71 7.36 12.69 -19.42
N GLU A 72 8.37 12.27 -18.65
CA GLU A 72 9.76 12.27 -19.08
C GLU A 72 9.99 11.39 -20.33
N ARG A 73 9.43 10.18 -20.34
CA ARG A 73 9.48 9.27 -21.51
C ARG A 73 8.89 9.90 -22.76
N ARG A 74 7.81 10.66 -22.63
CA ARG A 74 7.18 11.38 -23.75
C ARG A 74 8.06 12.52 -24.25
N SER A 75 8.64 13.31 -23.35
CA SER A 75 9.56 14.40 -23.72
C SER A 75 10.82 13.90 -24.44
N ARG A 76 11.33 12.71 -24.08
CA ARG A 76 12.48 12.08 -24.75
C ARG A 76 12.19 11.56 -26.16
N ARG A 77 10.93 11.25 -26.50
CA ARG A 77 10.54 10.76 -27.84
C ARG A 77 10.24 11.87 -28.85
N ALA A 78 10.09 13.11 -28.41
CA ALA A 78 9.74 14.26 -29.24
C ALA A 78 10.97 15.09 -29.68
N ARG A 79 12.19 14.62 -29.36
CA ARG A 79 13.48 15.13 -29.84
C ARG A 79 14.08 14.13 -30.80
#